data_AF-A0A7C6D023-F1
#
_entry.id   AF-A0A7C6D023-F1
#
_cell.length_a   1.000
_cell.length_b   1.000
_cell.length_c   1.000
_cell.angle_alpha   90.00
_cell.angle_beta   90.00
_cell.angle_gamma   90.00
#
_symmetry.space_group_name_H-M   'P 1'
#
loop_
_entity.id
_entity.type
_entity.pdbx_description
1 polymer ?
#
loop_
_entity_poly.entity_id
_entity_poly.type
_entity_poly.pdbx_seq_one_letter_code
_entity_poly.pdbx_strand_id
1 'polypeptide(L)'
;MLKIRDRVLLGTVSGLLASLPMLYLVGREAEWGLVNPGQGLLAGRSTAPTVGIATTYLLSLTGTEGALFKGAALSTVAGLFSPAPRPRIPNPAGAQVVGPIMGLVNRALFGGLCAALAIYLGDDRLFPQHKWAQGPTYSHEDYPYAQTITIKSPPTYGGVPERR
;
A
#
# COMPACT_ATOMS: atom_id res chain seq x y z
N MET A 1 7.78 -17.88 12.04
CA MET A 1 6.44 -17.42 11.57
C MET A 1 6.14 -18.12 10.25
N LEU A 2 4.92 -18.64 10.08
CA LEU A 2 4.47 -19.12 8.78
C LEU A 2 4.28 -17.92 7.84
N LYS A 3 5.08 -17.82 6.79
CA LYS A 3 4.91 -16.84 5.71
C LYS A 3 4.09 -17.46 4.57
N ILE A 4 3.22 -16.67 3.96
CA ILE A 4 2.38 -17.13 2.85
C ILE A 4 3.17 -17.03 1.54
N ARG A 5 3.21 -18.12 0.77
CA ARG A 5 3.93 -18.21 -0.51
C ARG A 5 3.05 -18.05 -1.75
N ASP A 6 1.74 -18.15 -1.60
CA ASP A 6 0.79 -17.96 -2.70
C ASP A 6 0.34 -16.49 -2.77
N ARG A 7 0.50 -15.87 -3.94
CA ARG A 7 0.12 -14.48 -4.22
C ARG A 7 -1.38 -14.26 -4.08
N VAL A 8 -2.19 -15.23 -4.50
CA VAL A 8 -3.65 -15.11 -4.47
C VAL A 8 -4.14 -15.23 -3.03
N LEU A 9 -3.66 -16.23 -2.30
CA LEU A 9 -3.99 -16.38 -0.88
C LEU A 9 -3.51 -15.18 -0.05
N LEU A 10 -2.29 -14.70 -0.29
CA LEU A 10 -1.75 -13.53 0.39
C LEU A 10 -2.58 -12.27 0.10
N GLY A 11 -2.94 -12.06 -1.16
CA GLY A 11 -3.79 -10.94 -1.58
C GLY A 11 -5.20 -10.98 -1.01
N THR A 12 -5.84 -12.14 -0.99
CA THR A 12 -7.17 -12.29 -0.40
C THR A 12 -7.15 -12.05 1.11
N VAL A 13 -6.21 -12.65 1.84
CA VAL A 13 -6.07 -12.49 3.28
C VAL A 13 -5.75 -11.03 3.65
N SER A 14 -4.79 -10.41 2.96
CA SER A 14 -4.44 -8.99 3.18
C SER A 14 -5.62 -8.06 2.90
N GLY A 15 -6.36 -8.28 1.82
CA GLY A 15 -7.56 -7.50 1.49
C GLY A 15 -8.66 -7.63 2.54
N LEU A 16 -8.92 -8.85 3.02
CA LEU A 16 -9.91 -9.08 4.08
C LEU A 16 -9.51 -8.44 5.40
N LEU A 17 -8.25 -8.61 5.82
CA LEU A 17 -7.74 -7.99 7.05
C LEU A 17 -7.74 -6.46 6.95
N ALA A 18 -7.38 -5.90 5.79
CA ALA A 18 -7.41 -4.47 5.56
C ALA A 18 -8.83 -3.88 5.59
N SER A 19 -9.85 -4.70 5.31
CA SER A 19 -11.24 -4.24 5.31
C SER A 19 -11.77 -3.96 6.71
N LEU A 20 -11.21 -4.57 7.76
CA LEU A 20 -11.68 -4.42 9.15
C LEU A 20 -11.54 -2.98 9.69
N PRO A 21 -10.34 -2.35 9.69
CA PRO A 21 -10.21 -0.97 10.14
C PRO A 21 -10.99 0.00 9.23
N MET A 22 -11.11 -0.35 7.95
CA MET A 22 -11.81 0.45 6.95
C MET A 22 -13.33 0.47 7.18
N LEU A 23 -13.92 -0.69 7.55
CA LEU A 23 -15.32 -0.79 7.98
C LEU A 23 -15.60 0.05 9.22
N TYR A 24 -14.67 0.07 10.18
CA TYR A 24 -14.80 0.88 11.39
C TYR A 24 -14.79 2.39 11.08
N LEU A 25 -13.86 2.85 10.22
CA LEU A 25 -13.79 4.25 9.80
C LEU A 25 -15.06 4.71 9.08
N VAL A 26 -15.60 3.90 8.17
CA VAL A 26 -16.82 4.29 7.43
C VAL A 26 -18.05 4.30 8.33
N GLY A 27 -18.12 3.43 9.34
CA GLY A 27 -19.15 3.51 10.37
C GLY A 27 -19.14 4.86 11.08
N ARG A 28 -17.96 5.34 11.49
CA ARG A 28 -17.77 6.66 12.11
C ARG A 28 -18.14 7.81 11.18
N GLU A 29 -17.78 7.72 9.90
CA GLU A 29 -18.12 8.74 8.91
C GLU A 29 -19.62 8.83 8.64
N ALA A 30 -20.32 7.69 8.69
CA ALA A 30 -21.77 7.66 8.60
C ALA A 30 -22.45 8.29 9.82
N GLU A 31 -21.92 8.05 11.03
CA GLU A 31 -22.39 8.72 12.25
C GLU A 31 -22.19 10.24 12.20
N TRP A 32 -21.10 10.69 11.58
CA TRP A 32 -20.82 12.12 11.38
C TRP A 32 -21.58 12.75 10.20
N GLY A 33 -22.39 11.98 9.47
CA GLY A 33 -23.14 12.48 8.30
C GLY A 33 -22.26 12.87 7.11
N LEU A 34 -20.99 12.43 7.08
CA LEU A 34 -20.05 12.70 6.00
C LEU A 34 -20.27 11.78 4.80
N VAL A 35 -20.77 10.57 5.04
CA VAL A 35 -20.96 9.52 4.04
C VAL A 35 -22.30 8.82 4.25
N ASN A 36 -22.94 8.40 3.16
CA ASN A 36 -24.20 7.65 3.26
C ASN A 36 -23.96 6.29 3.95
N PRO A 37 -24.81 5.87 4.90
CA PRO A 37 -24.67 4.59 5.60
C PRO A 37 -24.73 3.37 4.66
N GLY A 38 -25.31 3.51 3.46
CA GLY A 38 -25.33 2.46 2.44
C GLY A 38 -24.09 2.38 1.54
N GLN A 39 -23.21 3.38 1.57
CA GLN A 39 -22.07 3.50 0.65
C GLN A 39 -20.84 2.70 1.13
N GLY A 40 -20.67 2.53 2.44
CA GLY A 40 -19.55 1.80 3.04
C GLY A 40 -19.62 0.29 2.96
N LEU A 41 -20.82 -0.28 3.10
CA LEU A 41 -21.00 -1.71 3.35
C LEU A 41 -20.88 -2.57 2.08
N LEU A 42 -21.26 -2.02 0.92
CA LEU A 42 -21.34 -2.78 -0.35
C LEU A 42 -20.10 -2.60 -1.23
N ALA A 43 -19.46 -1.43 -1.20
CA ALA A 43 -18.28 -1.17 -2.03
C ALA A 43 -17.01 -1.83 -1.46
N GLY A 44 -16.89 -1.95 -0.14
CA GLY A 44 -15.68 -2.44 0.52
C GLY A 44 -15.54 -3.96 0.61
N ARG A 45 -16.64 -4.73 0.56
CA ARG A 45 -16.60 -6.16 0.93
C ARG A 45 -16.34 -7.10 -0.25
N SER A 46 -16.86 -6.78 -1.43
CA SER A 46 -16.66 -7.60 -2.64
C SER A 46 -15.37 -7.26 -3.39
N THR A 47 -14.94 -6.00 -3.34
CA THR A 47 -13.74 -5.54 -4.07
C THR A 47 -12.45 -5.68 -3.26
N ALA A 48 -12.53 -5.80 -1.93
CA ALA A 48 -11.38 -5.97 -1.05
C ALA A 48 -10.43 -7.11 -1.45
N PRO A 49 -10.88 -8.35 -1.71
CA PRO A 49 -9.98 -9.42 -2.13
C PRO A 49 -9.35 -9.12 -3.50
N THR A 50 -10.09 -8.54 -4.43
CA THR A 50 -9.59 -8.18 -5.76
C THR A 50 -8.47 -7.14 -5.67
N VAL A 51 -8.67 -6.09 -4.88
CA VAL A 51 -7.66 -5.04 -4.66
C VAL A 51 -6.45 -5.61 -3.93
N GLY A 52 -6.64 -6.49 -2.93
CA GLY A 52 -5.54 -7.14 -2.23
C GLY A 52 -4.72 -8.05 -3.14
N ILE A 53 -5.36 -8.86 -3.98
CA ILE A 53 -4.70 -9.66 -5.03
C ILE A 53 -3.93 -8.74 -5.97
N ALA A 54 -4.58 -7.74 -6.55
CA ALA A 54 -3.96 -6.83 -7.51
C ALA A 54 -2.75 -6.10 -6.89
N THR A 55 -2.86 -5.65 -5.64
CA THR A 55 -1.75 -5.02 -4.90
C THR A 55 -0.58 -5.99 -4.74
N THR A 56 -0.87 -7.24 -4.36
CA THR A 56 0.16 -8.27 -4.18
C THR A 56 0.90 -8.58 -5.47
N TYR A 57 0.17 -8.70 -6.59
CA TYR A 57 0.78 -8.87 -7.91
C TYR A 57 1.63 -7.65 -8.31
N LEU A 58 1.13 -6.44 -8.06
CA LEU A 58 1.85 -5.22 -8.38
C LEU A 58 3.16 -5.11 -7.60
N LEU A 59 3.15 -5.45 -6.30
CA LEU A 59 4.37 -5.50 -5.48
C LEU A 59 5.32 -6.63 -5.90
N SER A 60 4.78 -7.76 -6.34
CA SER A 60 5.59 -8.88 -6.84
C SER A 60 6.29 -8.54 -8.17
N LEU A 61 5.71 -7.65 -8.99
CA LEU A 61 6.33 -7.20 -10.23
C LEU A 61 7.29 -6.03 -10.03
N THR A 62 6.89 -5.05 -9.21
CA THR A 62 7.61 -3.77 -9.09
C THR A 62 8.50 -3.66 -7.87
N GLY A 63 8.55 -4.71 -7.03
CA GLY A 63 9.24 -4.71 -5.75
C GLY A 63 8.50 -3.98 -4.63
N THR A 64 9.04 -4.10 -3.42
CA THR A 64 8.45 -3.51 -2.19
C THR A 64 8.76 -2.03 -2.00
N GLU A 65 9.58 -1.43 -2.86
CA GLU A 65 9.92 -0.01 -2.78
C GLU A 65 8.67 0.85 -3.00
N GLY A 66 8.39 1.73 -2.04
CA GLY A 66 7.19 2.58 -2.07
C GLY A 66 5.88 1.80 -2.03
N ALA A 67 5.87 0.60 -1.46
CA ALA A 67 4.71 -0.29 -1.49
C ALA A 67 3.41 0.35 -0.99
N LEU A 68 3.48 1.16 0.07
CA LEU A 68 2.32 1.88 0.60
C LEU A 68 1.73 2.82 -0.46
N PHE A 69 2.58 3.59 -1.15
CA PHE A 69 2.14 4.54 -2.19
C PHE A 69 1.58 3.81 -3.41
N LYS A 70 2.24 2.70 -3.81
CA LYS A 70 1.77 1.83 -4.90
C LYS A 70 0.41 1.22 -4.61
N GLY A 71 0.22 0.67 -3.41
CA GLY A 71 -1.05 0.13 -2.96
C GLY A 71 -2.14 1.20 -2.90
N ALA A 72 -1.81 2.37 -2.33
CA ALA A 72 -2.73 3.51 -2.27
C ALA A 72 -3.17 3.95 -3.68
N ALA A 73 -2.23 4.17 -4.60
CA ALA A 73 -2.51 4.55 -5.98
C ALA A 73 -3.35 3.51 -6.73
N LEU A 74 -3.04 2.22 -6.55
CA LEU A 74 -3.82 1.15 -7.19
C LEU A 74 -5.27 1.14 -6.70
N SER A 75 -5.48 1.27 -5.39
CA SER A 75 -6.80 1.26 -4.79
C SER A 75 -7.62 2.51 -5.14
N THR A 76 -7.01 3.70 -5.21
CA THR A 76 -7.71 4.90 -5.66
C THR A 76 -8.16 4.76 -7.12
N VAL A 77 -7.27 4.28 -8.00
CA VAL A 77 -7.59 4.02 -9.41
C VAL A 77 -8.69 2.97 -9.55
N ALA A 78 -8.60 1.84 -8.84
CA ALA A 78 -9.63 0.80 -8.85
C ALA A 78 -11.00 1.34 -8.38
N GLY A 79 -11.00 2.27 -7.43
CA GLY A 79 -12.21 2.93 -6.96
C GLY A 79 -12.84 3.93 -7.94
N LEU A 80 -12.08 4.47 -8.91
CA LEU A 80 -12.61 5.33 -9.97
C LEU A 80 -13.43 4.54 -10.99
N PHE A 81 -13.00 3.30 -11.27
CA PHE A 81 -13.70 2.40 -12.20
C PHE A 81 -14.81 1.59 -11.53
N SER A 82 -14.86 1.59 -10.20
CA SER A 82 -15.93 0.92 -9.46
C SER A 82 -17.24 1.70 -9.65
N PRO A 83 -18.33 1.04 -10.09
CA PRO A 83 -19.60 1.72 -10.27
C PRO A 83 -20.03 2.38 -8.96
N ALA A 84 -20.22 3.71 -9.00
CA ALA A 84 -20.67 4.45 -7.84
C ALA A 84 -22.03 3.90 -7.39
N PRO A 85 -22.20 3.51 -6.11
CA PRO A 85 -23.52 3.13 -5.62
C PRO A 85 -24.44 4.33 -5.75
N ARG A 86 -25.59 4.13 -6.41
CA ARG A 86 -26.60 5.18 -6.53
C ARG A 86 -27.02 5.62 -5.13
N PRO A 87 -26.93 6.91 -4.77
CA PRO A 87 -27.37 7.37 -3.46
C PRO A 87 -28.88 7.10 -3.35
N ARG A 88 -29.26 6.27 -2.37
CA ARG A 88 -30.68 5.95 -2.08
C ARG A 88 -31.39 7.09 -1.36
N ILE A 89 -30.63 8.06 -0.84
CA ILE A 89 -31.11 9.20 -0.05
C ILE A 89 -30.35 10.46 -0.53
N PRO A 90 -31.03 11.59 -0.77
CA PRO A 90 -30.36 12.84 -1.14
C PRO A 90 -29.44 13.34 -0.02
N ASN A 91 -28.18 13.59 -0.36
CA ASN A 91 -27.19 14.14 0.58
C ASN A 91 -27.56 15.58 0.98
N PRO A 92 -27.33 15.98 2.25
CA PRO A 92 -27.39 17.38 2.63
C PRO A 92 -26.32 18.18 1.86
N ALA A 93 -26.63 19.42 1.49
CA ALA A 93 -25.83 20.24 0.54
C ALA A 93 -24.32 20.36 0.90
N GLY A 94 -23.95 20.29 2.19
CA GLY A 94 -22.55 20.31 2.64
C GLY A 94 -21.76 19.00 2.43
N ALA A 95 -22.44 17.86 2.28
CA ALA A 95 -21.80 16.56 2.06
C ALA A 95 -21.36 16.33 0.59
N GLN A 96 -21.72 17.24 -0.33
CA GLN A 96 -21.44 17.08 -1.76
C GLN A 96 -19.94 17.19 -2.11
N VAL A 97 -19.16 17.96 -1.36
CA VAL A 97 -17.71 18.14 -1.62
C VAL A 97 -16.83 17.25 -0.75
N VAL A 98 -17.24 17.02 0.51
CA VAL A 98 -16.42 16.26 1.46
C VAL A 98 -16.48 14.76 1.19
N GLY A 99 -17.63 14.22 0.75
CA GLY A 99 -17.81 12.81 0.46
C GLY A 99 -16.81 12.23 -0.56
N PRO A 100 -16.61 12.87 -1.74
CA PRO A 100 -15.63 12.43 -2.73
C PRO A 100 -14.19 12.42 -2.21
N ILE A 101 -13.79 13.45 -1.46
CA ILE A 101 -12.43 13.56 -0.89
C ILE A 101 -12.22 12.44 0.13
N MET A 102 -13.17 12.26 1.04
CA MET A 102 -13.06 11.24 2.07
C MET A 102 -13.06 9.83 1.47
N GLY A 103 -13.87 9.60 0.42
CA GLY A 103 -13.84 8.36 -0.35
C GLY A 103 -12.48 8.08 -1.01
N LEU A 104 -11.79 9.12 -1.49
CA LEU A 104 -10.45 9.00 -2.07
C LEU A 104 -9.42 8.65 -0.99
N VAL A 105 -9.43 9.37 0.13
CA VAL A 105 -8.53 9.12 1.28
C VAL A 105 -8.70 7.69 1.79
N ASN A 106 -9.94 7.27 1.99
CA ASN A 106 -10.29 5.93 2.44
C ASN A 106 -9.79 4.82 1.51
N ARG A 107 -9.93 5.01 0.19
CA ARG A 107 -9.37 4.09 -0.80
C ARG A 107 -7.86 4.05 -0.77
N ALA A 108 -7.20 5.21 -0.65
CA ALA A 108 -5.75 5.30 -0.54
C ALA A 108 -5.24 4.55 0.71
N LEU A 109 -5.88 4.78 1.86
CA LEU A 109 -5.55 4.09 3.11
C LEU A 109 -5.77 2.59 3.00
N PHE A 110 -6.90 2.15 2.45
CA PHE A 110 -7.19 0.74 2.24
C PHE A 110 -6.14 0.05 1.37
N GLY A 111 -5.75 0.67 0.26
CA GLY A 111 -4.71 0.16 -0.64
C GLY A 111 -3.33 0.12 0.00
N GLY A 112 -2.95 1.18 0.73
CA GLY A 112 -1.71 1.22 1.49
C GLY A 112 -1.66 0.14 2.56
N LEU A 113 -2.77 -0.11 3.25
CA LEU A 113 -2.86 -1.13 4.29
C LEU A 113 -2.83 -2.55 3.72
N CYS A 114 -3.45 -2.79 2.55
CA CYS A 114 -3.28 -4.04 1.79
C CYS A 114 -1.81 -4.30 1.45
N ALA A 115 -1.09 -3.27 0.97
CA ALA A 115 0.32 -3.39 0.65
C ALA A 115 1.19 -3.67 1.89
N ALA A 116 0.92 -3.00 3.01
CA ALA A 116 1.60 -3.22 4.28
C ALA A 116 1.42 -4.67 4.77
N LEU A 117 0.18 -5.16 4.75
CA LEU A 117 -0.15 -6.53 5.16
C LEU A 117 0.44 -7.56 4.21
N ALA A 118 0.46 -7.30 2.90
CA ALA A 118 1.09 -8.18 1.92
C ALA A 118 2.60 -8.32 2.17
N ILE A 119 3.30 -7.23 2.50
CA ILE A 119 4.72 -7.29 2.87
C ILE A 119 4.93 -8.01 4.20
N TYR A 120 4.08 -7.74 5.18
CA TYR A 120 4.21 -8.31 6.51
C TYR A 120 3.96 -9.83 6.54
N LEU A 121 2.95 -10.30 5.80
CA LEU A 121 2.53 -11.71 5.77
C LEU A 121 3.22 -12.54 4.67
N GLY A 122 3.73 -11.89 3.62
CA GLY A 122 4.31 -12.54 2.44
C GLY A 122 5.74 -13.03 2.64
N ASP A 123 6.09 -14.14 1.99
CA ASP A 123 7.46 -14.63 1.87
C ASP A 123 8.34 -13.63 1.10
N ASP A 124 9.57 -13.39 1.54
CA ASP A 124 10.50 -12.44 0.90
C ASP A 124 10.82 -12.84 -0.54
N ARG A 125 10.67 -14.14 -0.87
CA ARG A 125 10.84 -14.66 -2.23
C ARG A 125 9.74 -14.21 -3.21
N LEU A 126 8.60 -13.74 -2.71
CA LEU A 126 7.50 -13.27 -3.55
C LEU A 126 7.75 -11.87 -4.12
N PHE A 127 8.57 -11.09 -3.43
CA PHE A 127 8.83 -9.71 -3.81
C PHE A 127 10.29 -9.60 -4.26
N PRO A 128 10.55 -9.13 -5.48
CA PRO A 128 11.91 -8.92 -5.93
C PRO A 128 12.54 -7.86 -5.01
N GLN A 129 13.48 -8.30 -4.18
CA GLN A 129 14.36 -7.37 -3.50
C GLN A 129 15.26 -6.80 -4.59
N HIS A 130 15.28 -5.47 -4.72
CA HIS A 130 16.30 -4.83 -5.53
C HIS A 130 17.62 -5.15 -4.82
N LYS A 131 18.30 -6.21 -5.24
CA LYS A 131 19.71 -6.39 -4.93
C LYS A 131 20.39 -5.27 -5.68
N TRP A 132 20.53 -4.13 -5.01
CA TRP A 132 21.49 -3.10 -5.42
C TRP A 132 22.75 -3.89 -5.72
N ALA A 133 23.23 -3.80 -6.97
CA ALA A 133 24.47 -4.44 -7.36
C ALA A 133 25.45 -4.09 -6.24
N GLN A 134 25.91 -5.11 -5.50
CA GLN A 134 26.88 -4.87 -4.45
C GLN A 134 28.00 -4.12 -5.15
N GLY A 135 28.19 -2.86 -4.77
CA GLY A 135 29.21 -2.03 -5.41
C GLY A 135 30.49 -2.85 -5.43
N PRO A 136 31.29 -2.78 -6.51
CA PRO A 136 32.49 -3.61 -6.67
C PRO A 136 33.23 -3.64 -5.33
N THR A 137 33.31 -4.82 -4.73
CA THR A 137 33.94 -4.99 -3.43
C THR A 137 35.43 -4.92 -3.71
N TYR A 138 36.01 -3.72 -3.62
CA TYR A 138 37.45 -3.56 -3.76
C TYR A 138 38.11 -4.23 -2.56
N SER A 139 38.76 -5.37 -2.80
CA SER A 139 39.64 -5.97 -1.80
C SER A 139 40.84 -5.05 -1.62
N HIS A 140 41.23 -4.79 -0.37
CA HIS A 140 42.38 -3.96 -0.04
C HIS A 140 43.70 -4.57 -0.58
N GLU A 141 43.69 -5.85 -0.96
CA GLU A 141 44.86 -6.56 -1.49
C GLU A 141 45.22 -6.18 -2.93
N ASP A 142 44.28 -5.65 -3.72
CA ASP A 142 44.52 -5.39 -5.14
C ASP A 142 45.29 -4.07 -5.41
N TYR A 143 45.40 -3.18 -4.42
CA TYR A 143 46.03 -1.86 -4.58
C TYR A 143 46.82 -1.42 -3.34
N PRO A 144 48.12 -1.76 -3.22
CA PRO A 144 48.96 -1.39 -2.07
C PRO A 144 49.24 0.12 -1.94
N TYR A 145 48.75 0.94 -2.87
CA TYR A 145 48.89 2.40 -2.91
C TYR A 145 47.55 3.16 -2.92
N ALA A 146 46.42 2.47 -2.79
CA ALA A 146 45.12 3.15 -2.72
C ALA A 146 44.96 3.82 -1.34
N GLN A 147 45.31 5.10 -1.28
CA GLN A 147 44.93 6.00 -0.21
C GLN A 147 43.43 5.86 0.06
N THR A 148 43.09 5.72 1.34
CA THR A 148 41.75 5.69 1.94
C THR A 148 40.69 6.31 1.04
N ILE A 149 40.04 5.48 0.21
CA ILE A 149 38.83 5.91 -0.48
C ILE A 149 37.75 5.88 0.59
N THR A 150 37.50 7.04 1.18
CA THR A 150 36.35 7.25 2.05
C THR A 150 35.12 6.89 1.24
N ILE A 151 34.60 5.68 1.46
CA ILE A 151 33.32 5.26 0.90
C ILE A 151 32.32 6.27 1.45
N LYS A 152 31.96 7.27 0.65
CA LYS A 152 30.80 8.11 0.90
C LYS A 152 29.67 7.12 1.13
N SER A 153 29.12 7.17 2.34
CA SER A 153 28.06 6.30 2.83
C SER A 153 27.09 5.96 1.70
N PRO A 154 26.65 4.68 1.58
CA PRO A 154 25.65 4.34 0.58
C PRO A 154 24.49 5.33 0.72
N PRO A 155 23.92 5.83 -0.40
CA PRO A 155 22.83 6.79 -0.33
C PRO A 155 21.70 6.16 0.49
N THR A 156 21.53 6.67 1.71
CA THR A 156 20.41 6.30 2.56
C THR A 156 19.15 6.78 1.85
N TYR A 157 18.29 5.84 1.46
CA TYR A 157 17.03 6.12 0.80
C TYR A 157 16.18 7.01 1.73
N GLY A 158 16.13 8.31 1.45
CA GLY A 158 15.50 9.33 2.31
C GLY A 158 16.29 10.64 2.47
N GLY A 159 17.57 10.70 2.06
CA GLY A 159 18.29 11.98 1.98
C GLY A 159 18.49 12.72 3.32
N VAL A 160 18.33 12.06 4.46
CA VAL A 160 18.65 12.64 5.76
C VAL A 160 20.03 12.13 6.18
N PRO A 161 21.08 12.96 6.13
CA PRO A 161 22.34 12.60 6.76
C PRO A 161 22.12 12.54 8.27
N GLU A 162 22.47 11.41 8.90
CA GLU A 162 22.63 11.35 10.35
C GLU A 162 23.68 12.38 10.75
N ARG A 163 23.25 13.46 11.43
CA ARG A 163 24.17 14.35 12.13
C ARG A 163 24.63 13.63 13.39
N ARG A 164 25.91 13.24 13.41
CA ARG A 164 26.65 12.99 14.66
C ARG A 164 27.09 14.31 15.27
#